data_AF-A0A8C6Z2B8-F1
#
_entry.id   AF-A0A8C6Z2B8-F1
#
_cell.length_a   1.000
_cell.length_b   1.000
_cell.length_c   1.000
_cell.angle_alpha   90.00
_cell.angle_beta   90.00
_cell.angle_gamma   90.00
#
_symmetry.space_group_name_H-M   'P 1'
#
loop_
_entity.id
_entity.type
_entity.pdbx_description
1 polymer ?
#
loop_
_entity_poly.entity_id
_entity_poly.type
_entity_poly.pdbx_seq_one_letter_code
_entity_poly.pdbx_strand_id
1 'polypeptide(L)'
;VFYRIKYIYTPEKYPNAGLEENYCRNPDNDAKGPWCYTTDPATRFDYCNIPECEVECMHCSGENYHGVVSTTVSGIECQRWDSQKPHSHGYLPENDFYFYFLLFSFPEKDLKMNYCRNPDGEPRPWCFTTSPTKRWEYCDIPRCSESDLWRSGHRECLSGRGEDYQGTVSVTESGNTCQHWSAQSPHKHARTPENYPCK
;
A
#
# COMPACT_ATOMS: atom_id res chain seq x y z
N VAL A 1 -0.70 14.05 46.77
CA VAL A 1 0.16 14.06 45.56
C VAL A 1 -0.56 13.27 44.47
N PHE A 2 -1.15 13.97 43.50
CA PHE A 2 -1.94 13.33 42.43
C PHE A 2 -1.00 12.80 41.36
N TYR A 3 -0.63 11.52 41.42
CA TYR A 3 -0.03 10.84 40.27
C TYR A 3 -1.15 10.52 39.27
N ARG A 4 -1.57 11.50 38.48
CA ARG A 4 -2.34 11.23 37.26
C ARG A 4 -1.37 10.65 36.23
N ILE A 5 -1.12 9.34 36.31
CA ILE A 5 -0.52 8.62 35.18
C ILE A 5 -1.63 8.51 34.12
N LYS A 6 -1.85 9.61 33.41
CA LYS A 6 -2.82 9.67 32.32
C LYS A 6 -2.40 8.65 31.27
N TYR A 7 -3.28 7.72 30.96
CA TYR A 7 -3.20 6.91 29.74
C TYR A 7 -3.00 7.88 28.58
N ILE A 8 -1.89 7.73 27.84
CA ILE A 8 -1.47 8.71 26.84
C ILE A 8 -2.36 8.59 25.61
N TYR A 9 -2.82 7.37 25.32
CA TYR A 9 -3.68 7.01 24.19
C TYR A 9 -5.04 6.53 24.71
N THR A 10 -6.08 7.33 24.46
CA THR A 10 -7.47 6.99 24.77
C THR A 10 -8.37 7.37 23.60
N PRO A 11 -9.57 6.76 23.47
CA PRO A 11 -10.48 7.03 22.35
C PRO A 11 -10.91 8.50 22.27
N GLU A 12 -11.04 9.19 23.41
CA GLU A 12 -11.45 10.60 23.45
C GLU A 12 -10.35 11.51 22.88
N LYS A 13 -9.08 11.13 23.05
CA LYS A 13 -7.94 11.91 22.58
C LYS A 13 -7.53 11.52 21.15
N TYR A 14 -7.76 10.27 20.75
CA TYR A 14 -7.42 9.73 19.43
C TYR A 14 -8.61 8.98 18.82
N PRO A 15 -9.70 9.67 18.46
CA PRO A 15 -10.94 9.02 17.99
C PRO A 15 -10.76 8.25 16.67
N ASN A 16 -9.79 8.65 15.84
CA ASN A 16 -9.51 7.99 14.55
C ASN A 16 -8.47 6.87 14.65
N ALA A 17 -7.90 6.60 15.84
CA ALA A 17 -6.89 5.55 16.02
C ALA A 17 -7.51 4.15 16.20
N GLY A 18 -8.83 4.02 16.06
CA GLY A 18 -9.54 2.75 16.17
C GLY A 18 -9.38 2.08 17.53
N LEU A 19 -9.21 2.86 18.61
CA LEU A 19 -9.04 2.39 20.00
C LEU A 19 -10.37 1.84 20.56
N GLU A 20 -10.90 0.81 19.92
CA GLU A 20 -12.13 0.14 20.30
C GLU A 20 -11.84 -0.99 21.29
N GLU A 21 -12.66 -1.09 22.34
CA GLU A 21 -12.52 -2.09 23.41
C GLU A 21 -11.11 -2.13 24.01
N ASN A 22 -10.54 -3.33 24.20
CA ASN A 22 -9.20 -3.58 24.69
C ASN A 22 -8.29 -4.18 23.61
N TYR A 23 -8.63 -4.00 22.34
CA TYR A 23 -7.90 -4.60 21.23
C TYR A 23 -6.54 -3.94 21.02
N CYS A 24 -5.57 -4.75 20.58
CA CYS A 24 -4.24 -4.25 20.24
C CYS A 24 -4.30 -3.27 19.07
N ARG A 25 -3.62 -2.14 19.21
CA ARG A 25 -3.54 -1.08 18.19
C ARG A 25 -2.14 -0.49 18.16
N ASN A 26 -1.83 0.26 17.11
CA ASN A 26 -0.56 0.97 16.99
C ASN A 26 -0.80 2.49 16.81
N PRO A 27 -1.35 3.18 17.82
CA PRO A 27 -1.79 4.57 17.69
C PRO A 27 -0.64 5.59 17.54
N ASP A 28 0.59 5.14 17.76
CA ASP A 28 1.82 5.92 17.75
C ASP A 28 2.79 5.54 16.63
N ASN A 29 2.39 4.60 15.75
CA ASN A 29 3.19 4.11 14.64
C ASN A 29 4.55 3.53 15.12
N ASP A 30 4.54 2.79 16.24
CA ASP A 30 5.71 2.09 16.78
C ASP A 30 6.14 0.98 15.81
N ALA A 31 7.43 0.95 15.47
CA ALA A 31 8.03 -0.02 14.56
C ALA A 31 7.95 -1.47 15.07
N LYS A 32 7.76 -1.69 16.38
CA LYS A 32 7.56 -3.02 16.97
C LYS A 32 6.15 -3.58 16.77
N GLY A 33 5.22 -2.74 16.31
CA GLY A 33 3.86 -3.15 15.97
C GLY A 33 2.84 -2.92 17.08
N PRO A 34 1.63 -3.50 16.94
CA PRO A 34 0.50 -3.22 17.82
C PRO A 34 0.73 -3.65 19.27
N TRP A 35 0.22 -2.84 20.19
CA TRP A 35 0.34 -3.04 21.64
C TRP A 35 -0.99 -2.70 22.34
N CYS A 36 -1.10 -3.02 23.62
CA CYS A 36 -2.20 -2.56 24.47
C CYS A 36 -1.74 -2.30 25.91
N TYR A 37 -2.51 -1.50 26.66
CA TYR A 37 -2.34 -1.41 28.11
C TYR A 37 -2.73 -2.74 28.75
N THR A 38 -1.92 -3.25 29.67
CA THR A 38 -2.19 -4.56 30.29
C THR A 38 -3.04 -4.43 31.55
N THR A 39 -3.62 -5.55 32.00
CA THR A 39 -4.33 -5.63 33.29
C THR A 39 -3.40 -5.91 34.47
N ASP A 40 -2.12 -6.23 34.22
CA ASP A 40 -1.13 -6.46 35.27
C ASP A 40 -0.63 -5.12 35.85
N PRO A 41 -0.79 -4.86 37.17
CA PRO A 41 -0.32 -3.63 37.79
C PRO A 41 1.18 -3.36 37.66
N ALA A 42 2.00 -4.40 37.43
CA ALA A 42 3.45 -4.24 37.23
C ALA A 42 3.82 -3.86 35.78
N THR A 43 2.97 -4.20 34.81
CA THR A 43 3.25 -4.08 33.37
C THR A 43 2.31 -3.08 32.74
N ARG A 44 2.77 -1.84 32.53
CA ARG A 44 1.91 -0.77 32.02
C ARG A 44 1.32 -1.08 30.65
N PHE A 45 2.13 -1.54 29.71
CA PHE A 45 1.73 -1.93 28.34
C PHE A 45 2.67 -3.02 27.83
N ASP A 46 2.23 -3.79 26.86
CA ASP A 46 3.07 -4.77 26.17
C ASP A 46 2.62 -4.96 24.72
N TYR A 47 3.51 -5.50 23.89
CA TYR A 47 3.27 -5.75 22.47
C TYR A 47 2.47 -7.03 22.25
N CYS A 48 1.67 -7.03 21.18
CA CYS A 48 0.83 -8.16 20.82
C CYS A 48 1.49 -8.98 19.70
N ASN A 49 1.46 -10.30 19.84
CA ASN A 49 1.90 -11.24 18.80
C ASN A 49 0.79 -11.43 17.76
N ILE A 50 0.63 -10.44 16.88
CA ILE A 50 -0.33 -10.52 15.77
C ILE A 50 0.36 -11.20 14.58
N PRO A 51 -0.18 -12.31 14.04
CA PRO A 51 0.36 -12.91 12.83
C PRO A 51 0.36 -11.91 11.68
N GLU A 52 1.45 -11.88 10.89
CA GLU A 52 1.45 -11.14 9.64
C GLU A 52 0.37 -11.75 8.71
N CYS A 53 -0.40 -10.91 8.03
CA CYS A 53 -1.40 -11.39 7.09
C CYS A 53 -0.72 -12.17 5.96
N GLU A 54 -1.01 -13.46 5.82
CA GLU A 54 -0.62 -14.25 4.65
C GLU A 54 -1.54 -13.87 3.48
N VAL A 55 -1.11 -12.86 2.72
CA VAL A 55 -1.86 -12.39 1.56
C VAL A 55 -1.43 -13.20 0.33
N GLU A 56 -2.22 -14.21 -0.04
CA GLU A 56 -1.98 -15.03 -1.23
C GLU A 56 -2.33 -14.30 -2.54
N CYS A 57 -3.19 -13.29 -2.49
CA CYS A 57 -3.76 -12.63 -3.65
C CYS A 57 -3.77 -11.10 -3.52
N MET A 58 -3.70 -10.38 -4.64
CA MET A 58 -3.75 -8.92 -4.67
C MET A 58 -5.19 -8.43 -4.84
N HIS A 59 -5.53 -7.36 -4.11
CA HIS A 59 -6.70 -6.54 -4.38
C HIS A 59 -6.32 -5.40 -5.33
N CYS A 60 -7.25 -5.02 -6.21
CA CYS A 60 -7.06 -3.89 -7.12
C CYS A 60 -5.79 -4.01 -7.99
N SER A 61 -4.90 -3.03 -7.90
CA SER A 61 -3.57 -3.01 -8.54
C SER A 61 -2.44 -3.46 -7.60
N GLY A 62 -2.77 -3.96 -6.39
CA GLY A 62 -1.80 -4.51 -5.45
C GLY A 62 -0.95 -3.47 -4.71
N GLU A 63 -1.44 -2.24 -4.55
CA GLU A 63 -0.77 -1.18 -3.78
C GLU A 63 -0.52 -1.59 -2.32
N ASN A 64 -1.47 -2.35 -1.74
CA ASN A 64 -1.38 -2.89 -0.37
C ASN A 64 -1.07 -4.40 -0.37
N TYR A 65 -0.45 -4.91 -1.42
CA TYR A 65 -0.09 -6.33 -1.46
C TYR A 65 1.13 -6.58 -0.57
N HIS A 66 0.94 -7.38 0.48
CA HIS A 66 1.96 -7.73 1.48
C HIS A 66 2.45 -9.18 1.39
N GLY A 67 2.07 -9.93 0.35
CA GLY A 67 2.48 -11.32 0.18
C GLY A 67 3.96 -11.51 -0.15
N VAL A 68 4.38 -12.77 -0.24
CA VAL A 68 5.80 -13.18 -0.32
C VAL A 68 6.27 -13.60 -1.72
N VAL A 69 5.43 -13.42 -2.75
CA VAL A 69 5.81 -13.70 -4.15
C VAL A 69 7.06 -12.89 -4.51
N SER A 70 8.10 -13.58 -5.01
CA SER A 70 9.41 -13.02 -5.34
C SER A 70 9.91 -13.45 -6.73
N THR A 71 8.98 -13.80 -7.62
CA THR A 71 9.26 -14.16 -9.02
C THR A 71 8.36 -13.39 -9.97
N THR A 72 8.92 -13.01 -11.12
CA THR A 72 8.21 -12.23 -12.14
C THR A 72 7.31 -13.12 -13.00
N VAL A 73 6.46 -12.53 -13.85
CA VAL A 73 5.61 -13.28 -14.80
C VAL A 73 6.41 -14.18 -15.76
N SER A 74 7.67 -13.84 -16.04
CA SER A 74 8.57 -14.68 -16.85
C SER A 74 9.41 -15.67 -16.04
N GLY A 75 9.15 -15.79 -14.73
CA GLY A 75 9.84 -16.69 -13.82
C GLY A 75 11.22 -16.21 -13.38
N ILE A 76 11.55 -14.93 -13.55
CA ILE A 76 12.83 -14.38 -13.12
C ILE A 76 12.76 -14.05 -11.63
N GLU A 77 13.79 -14.41 -10.88
CA GLU A 77 13.89 -14.07 -9.47
C GLU A 77 14.03 -12.57 -9.27
N CYS A 78 13.32 -12.04 -8.27
CA CYS A 78 13.39 -10.65 -7.92
C CYS A 78 14.72 -10.31 -7.24
N GLN A 79 15.30 -9.17 -7.63
CA GLN A 79 16.37 -8.51 -6.90
C GLN A 79 15.81 -7.96 -5.59
N ARG A 80 16.57 -8.09 -4.49
CA ARG A 80 16.20 -7.50 -3.20
C ARG A 80 16.14 -5.98 -3.27
N TRP A 81 15.16 -5.37 -2.61
CA TRP A 81 14.99 -3.92 -2.56
C TRP A 81 16.14 -3.19 -1.87
N ASP A 82 16.82 -3.85 -0.93
CA ASP A 82 18.04 -3.33 -0.29
C ASP A 82 19.31 -3.53 -1.15
N SER A 83 19.23 -4.27 -2.26
CA SER A 83 20.36 -4.48 -3.17
C SER A 83 20.39 -3.42 -4.27
N GLN A 84 21.58 -2.91 -4.57
CA GLN A 84 21.83 -2.03 -5.73
C GLN A 84 22.43 -2.77 -6.94
N LYS A 85 22.38 -4.11 -6.93
CA LYS A 85 22.89 -4.99 -7.99
C LYS A 85 21.89 -6.11 -8.35
N PRO A 86 21.78 -6.51 -9.63
CA PRO A 86 22.46 -5.92 -10.80
C PRO A 86 21.96 -4.52 -11.18
N HIS A 87 20.77 -4.13 -10.72
CA HIS A 87 20.15 -2.87 -11.10
C HIS A 87 20.18 -1.87 -9.94
N SER A 88 20.90 -0.77 -10.09
CA SER A 88 20.83 0.32 -9.11
C SER A 88 19.50 1.08 -9.26
N HIS A 89 18.86 1.45 -8.15
CA HIS A 89 17.53 2.09 -8.10
C HIS A 89 17.27 2.89 -6.82
N GLY A 90 16.28 3.79 -6.87
CA GLY A 90 15.89 4.66 -5.75
C GLY A 90 14.84 4.08 -4.79
N TYR A 91 14.32 2.89 -5.04
CA TYR A 91 13.33 2.21 -4.18
C TYR A 91 14.02 1.49 -3.02
N LEU A 92 14.52 2.24 -2.04
CA LEU A 92 15.24 1.70 -0.89
C LEU A 92 14.30 1.47 0.31
N PRO A 93 14.49 0.40 1.09
CA PRO A 93 13.74 0.18 2.33
C PRO A 93 14.18 1.13 3.45
N GLU A 94 13.31 1.32 4.44
CA GLU A 94 13.42 2.32 5.52
C GLU A 94 14.73 2.27 6.33
N ASN A 95 15.32 1.08 6.47
CA ASN A 95 16.39 0.82 7.45
C ASN A 95 17.82 1.13 6.98
N ASP A 96 18.01 1.59 5.74
CA ASP A 96 19.35 1.91 5.19
C ASP A 96 19.72 3.40 5.24
N PHE A 97 18.95 4.24 5.95
CA PHE A 97 19.09 5.71 5.85
C PHE A 97 19.69 6.38 7.09
N TYR A 98 20.99 6.21 7.32
CA TYR A 98 21.80 7.31 7.85
C TYR A 98 22.52 7.98 6.68
N PHE A 99 22.17 9.25 6.44
CA PHE A 99 22.88 10.21 5.59
C PHE A 99 22.36 10.38 4.13
N TYR A 100 21.16 11.00 3.96
CA TYR A 100 20.93 12.21 3.12
C TYR A 100 19.45 12.66 3.10
N PHE A 101 18.98 13.34 4.15
CA PHE A 101 18.03 14.47 3.99
C PHE A 101 16.57 14.18 3.48
N LEU A 102 15.69 13.80 4.42
CA LEU A 102 14.35 14.41 4.66
C LEU A 102 13.30 14.65 3.55
N LEU A 103 13.25 13.93 2.41
CA LEU A 103 12.10 14.13 1.47
C LEU A 103 11.49 12.89 0.78
N PHE A 104 12.04 11.68 0.91
CA PHE A 104 11.52 10.51 0.17
C PHE A 104 11.60 9.20 0.97
N SER A 105 11.19 9.21 2.24
CA SER A 105 10.98 7.96 2.96
C SER A 105 9.62 7.38 2.57
N PHE A 106 9.59 6.10 2.20
CA PHE A 106 8.38 5.35 1.89
C PHE A 106 8.13 4.24 2.93
N PRO A 107 7.96 4.58 4.22
CA PRO A 107 7.78 3.59 5.29
C PRO A 107 6.53 2.71 5.05
N GLU A 108 5.53 3.25 4.36
CA GLU A 108 4.27 2.57 4.04
C GLU A 108 4.37 1.55 2.89
N LYS A 109 5.45 1.53 2.12
CA LYS A 109 5.51 0.75 0.87
C LYS A 109 5.96 -0.70 1.04
N ASP A 110 6.28 -1.11 2.28
CA ASP A 110 6.59 -2.49 2.67
C ASP A 110 7.59 -3.19 1.73
N LEU A 111 8.67 -2.49 1.34
CA LEU A 111 9.71 -2.97 0.44
C LEU A 111 10.62 -4.01 1.12
N LYS A 112 10.04 -5.08 1.67
CA LYS A 112 10.73 -6.16 2.38
C LYS A 112 11.36 -7.15 1.40
N MET A 113 12.57 -7.59 1.72
CA MET A 113 13.28 -8.67 1.01
C MET A 113 13.36 -8.41 -0.51
N ASN A 114 12.95 -9.37 -1.33
CA ASN A 114 12.76 -9.25 -2.78
C ASN A 114 11.30 -9.51 -3.18
N TYR A 115 10.35 -9.25 -2.28
CA TYR A 115 8.94 -9.49 -2.57
C TYR A 115 8.38 -8.46 -3.54
N CYS A 116 7.49 -8.89 -4.41
CA CYS A 116 6.85 -8.02 -5.38
C CYS A 116 5.97 -6.97 -4.69
N ARG A 117 6.12 -5.70 -5.08
CA ARG A 117 5.39 -4.56 -4.49
C ARG A 117 4.94 -3.59 -5.58
N ASN A 118 3.96 -2.75 -5.27
CA ASN A 118 3.50 -1.69 -6.16
C ASN A 118 3.63 -0.32 -5.48
N PRO A 119 4.86 0.21 -5.35
CA PRO A 119 5.08 1.46 -4.62
C PRO A 119 4.58 2.70 -5.35
N ASP A 120 4.42 2.65 -6.66
CA ASP A 120 4.27 3.78 -7.57
C ASP A 120 2.94 3.83 -8.35
N GLY A 121 1.99 2.95 -8.04
CA GLY A 121 0.65 2.95 -8.66
C GLY A 121 0.64 2.36 -10.07
N GLU A 122 1.59 1.46 -10.34
CA GLU A 122 1.60 0.62 -11.52
C GLU A 122 0.36 -0.29 -11.58
N PRO A 123 0.03 -0.91 -12.74
CA PRO A 123 -1.14 -1.78 -12.85
C PRO A 123 -1.14 -3.01 -11.92
N ARG A 124 0.05 -3.51 -11.55
CA ARG A 124 0.26 -4.69 -10.71
C ARG A 124 1.57 -4.57 -9.93
N PRO A 125 1.77 -5.35 -8.87
CA PRO A 125 3.06 -5.44 -8.20
C PRO A 125 4.15 -5.94 -9.13
N TRP A 126 5.34 -5.39 -8.94
CA TRP A 126 6.53 -5.64 -9.74
C TRP A 126 7.76 -5.73 -8.85
N CYS A 127 8.89 -6.12 -9.43
CA CYS A 127 10.19 -6.07 -8.77
C CYS A 127 11.31 -5.80 -9.79
N PHE A 128 12.45 -5.31 -9.30
CA PHE A 128 13.71 -5.41 -10.07
C PHE A 128 14.08 -6.89 -10.24
N THR A 129 14.76 -7.26 -11.31
CA THR A 129 15.08 -8.67 -11.56
C THR A 129 16.56 -8.98 -11.34
N THR A 130 16.90 -10.23 -11.04
CA THR A 130 18.30 -10.70 -10.98
C THR A 130 18.95 -10.82 -12.37
N SER A 131 18.17 -10.70 -13.46
CA SER A 131 18.70 -10.72 -14.82
C SER A 131 19.32 -9.37 -15.18
N PRO A 132 20.59 -9.31 -15.64
CA PRO A 132 21.24 -8.06 -16.01
C PRO A 132 20.62 -7.39 -17.25
N THR A 133 19.86 -8.13 -18.06
CA THR A 133 19.25 -7.61 -19.30
C THR A 133 17.79 -7.17 -19.14
N LYS A 134 17.16 -7.48 -18.00
CA LYS A 134 15.78 -7.09 -17.70
C LYS A 134 15.72 -6.36 -16.38
N ARG A 135 15.63 -5.04 -16.44
CA ARG A 135 15.71 -4.18 -15.25
C ARG A 135 14.64 -4.52 -14.21
N TRP A 136 13.39 -4.60 -14.65
CA TRP A 136 12.24 -4.90 -13.80
C TRP A 136 11.16 -5.62 -14.61
N GLU A 137 10.23 -6.26 -13.92
CA GLU A 137 9.05 -6.88 -14.54
C GLU A 137 7.92 -7.02 -13.51
N TYR A 138 6.67 -7.06 -14.00
CA TYR A 138 5.51 -7.43 -13.17
C TYR A 138 5.61 -8.85 -12.63
N CYS A 139 4.96 -9.08 -11.50
CA CYS A 139 4.82 -10.39 -10.89
C CYS A 139 3.45 -10.99 -11.15
N ASP A 140 3.37 -12.32 -11.21
CA ASP A 140 2.10 -13.00 -11.42
C ASP A 140 1.39 -13.32 -10.10
N ILE A 141 0.80 -12.29 -9.50
CA ILE A 141 0.03 -12.43 -8.25
C ILE A 141 -1.45 -12.56 -8.60
N PRO A 142 -2.15 -13.63 -8.17
CA PRO A 142 -3.57 -13.81 -8.45
C PRO A 142 -4.39 -12.68 -7.84
N ARG A 143 -5.48 -12.29 -8.49
CA ARG A 143 -6.44 -11.35 -7.89
C ARG A 143 -7.36 -12.11 -6.95
N CYS A 144 -7.63 -11.52 -5.77
CA CYS A 144 -8.62 -12.07 -4.87
C CYS A 144 -9.99 -12.08 -5.55
N SER A 145 -10.77 -13.14 -5.36
CA SER A 145 -12.16 -13.18 -5.83
C SER A 145 -12.99 -12.24 -4.97
N GLU A 146 -13.24 -11.04 -5.47
CA GLU A 146 -14.05 -10.03 -4.79
C GLU A 146 -15.53 -10.23 -5.09
N SER A 147 -16.32 -10.62 -4.09
CA SER A 147 -17.77 -10.56 -4.20
C SER A 147 -18.40 -9.27 -3.67
N ASP A 148 -17.78 -8.41 -2.83
CA ASP A 148 -18.54 -7.28 -2.23
C ASP A 148 -17.70 -6.10 -1.65
N LEU A 149 -16.77 -5.46 -2.38
CA LEU A 149 -16.09 -4.22 -1.88
C LEU A 149 -16.30 -2.94 -2.70
N TRP A 150 -17.51 -2.69 -3.23
CA TRP A 150 -17.85 -1.35 -3.71
C TRP A 150 -19.26 -0.89 -3.36
N ARG A 151 -19.52 -0.56 -2.09
CA ARG A 151 -20.69 0.24 -1.70
C ARG A 151 -20.43 1.14 -0.49
N SER A 152 -19.58 2.14 -0.63
CA SER A 152 -19.77 3.39 0.12
C SER A 152 -18.81 4.48 -0.39
N GLY A 153 -19.34 5.51 -1.07
CA GLY A 153 -18.58 6.74 -1.30
C GLY A 153 -18.58 7.31 -2.72
N HIS A 154 -19.52 6.94 -3.60
CA HIS A 154 -19.69 7.63 -4.89
C HIS A 154 -19.81 9.15 -4.68
N ARG A 155 -18.81 9.91 -5.11
CA ARG A 155 -18.85 11.38 -5.13
C ARG A 155 -19.02 11.85 -6.56
N GLU A 156 -20.16 12.46 -6.85
CA GLU A 156 -20.49 13.04 -8.17
C GLU A 156 -19.91 14.45 -8.36
N CYS A 157 -19.18 14.97 -7.37
CA CYS A 157 -18.53 16.27 -7.40
C CYS A 157 -17.02 16.13 -7.17
N LEU A 158 -16.26 17.10 -7.70
CA LEU A 158 -14.81 17.12 -7.55
C LEU A 158 -14.41 17.43 -6.11
N SER A 159 -13.62 16.55 -5.50
CA SER A 159 -12.98 16.76 -4.19
C SER A 159 -11.47 16.58 -4.33
N GLY A 160 -10.68 17.54 -3.83
CA GLY A 160 -9.22 17.49 -3.94
C GLY A 160 -8.75 17.37 -5.40
N ARG A 161 -8.14 16.22 -5.75
CA ARG A 161 -7.68 15.90 -7.13
C ARG A 161 -8.66 15.02 -7.92
N GLY A 162 -9.80 14.64 -7.36
CA GLY A 162 -10.81 13.82 -8.04
C GLY A 162 -10.48 12.33 -8.15
N GLU A 163 -9.60 11.79 -7.30
CA GLU A 163 -9.27 10.35 -7.27
C GLU A 163 -10.46 9.47 -6.83
N ASP A 164 -11.46 10.11 -6.22
CA ASP A 164 -12.70 9.58 -5.68
C ASP A 164 -13.93 9.96 -6.53
N TYR A 165 -13.72 10.70 -7.61
CA TYR A 165 -14.79 11.16 -8.48
C TYR A 165 -15.36 9.98 -9.26
N GLN A 166 -16.67 9.75 -9.10
CA GLN A 166 -17.39 8.68 -9.79
C GLN A 166 -18.67 9.18 -10.47
N GLY A 167 -18.68 10.47 -10.84
CA GLY A 167 -19.75 11.02 -11.68
C GLY A 167 -19.63 10.58 -13.14
N THR A 168 -20.58 11.01 -13.97
CA THR A 168 -20.77 10.52 -15.35
C THR A 168 -20.33 11.51 -16.43
N VAL A 169 -19.57 12.55 -16.09
CA VAL A 169 -19.15 13.57 -17.06
C VAL A 169 -18.16 12.95 -18.05
N SER A 170 -18.45 13.09 -19.35
CA SER A 170 -17.69 12.47 -20.45
C SER A 170 -17.28 13.46 -21.55
N VAL A 171 -17.14 14.74 -21.19
CA VAL A 171 -16.70 15.82 -22.09
C VAL A 171 -15.62 16.64 -21.38
N THR A 172 -14.53 16.97 -22.08
CA THR A 172 -13.41 17.73 -21.51
C THR A 172 -13.70 19.23 -21.43
N GLU A 173 -12.86 19.99 -20.71
CA GLU A 173 -12.96 21.46 -20.59
C GLU A 173 -12.99 22.17 -21.95
N SER A 174 -12.24 21.67 -22.94
CA SER A 174 -12.23 22.21 -24.31
C SER A 174 -13.38 21.72 -25.20
N GLY A 175 -14.31 20.92 -24.66
CA GLY A 175 -15.48 20.40 -25.37
C GLY A 175 -15.25 19.09 -26.16
N ASN A 176 -14.13 18.39 -25.95
CA ASN A 176 -13.87 17.13 -26.65
C ASN A 176 -14.60 15.96 -25.98
N THR A 177 -15.16 15.04 -26.77
CA THR A 177 -15.80 13.81 -26.24
C THR A 177 -14.73 12.84 -25.73
N CYS A 178 -14.94 12.27 -24.54
CA CYS A 178 -14.01 11.31 -23.96
C CYS A 178 -14.01 9.97 -24.73
N GLN A 179 -12.82 9.40 -24.91
CA GLN A 179 -12.66 8.01 -25.36
C GLN A 179 -13.07 7.05 -24.23
N HIS A 180 -13.75 5.95 -24.56
CA HIS A 180 -14.04 4.89 -23.60
C HIS A 180 -12.75 4.28 -23.03
N TRP A 181 -12.68 4.07 -21.71
CA TRP A 181 -11.49 3.50 -21.04
C TRP A 181 -11.13 2.07 -21.50
N SER A 182 -12.08 1.32 -22.06
CA SER A 182 -11.81 0.00 -22.65
C SER A 182 -11.43 0.06 -24.14
N ALA A 183 -11.56 1.22 -24.80
CA ALA A 183 -11.23 1.38 -26.20
C ALA A 183 -9.73 1.69 -26.38
N GLN A 184 -9.12 1.17 -27.44
CA GLN A 184 -7.70 1.41 -27.80
C GLN A 184 -7.55 2.28 -29.06
N SER A 185 -8.58 3.05 -29.40
CA SER A 185 -8.63 3.93 -30.57
C SER A 185 -9.49 5.15 -30.25
N PRO A 186 -9.12 6.37 -30.71
CA PRO A 186 -7.93 6.69 -31.52
C PRO A 186 -6.60 6.63 -30.76
N HIS A 187 -6.62 6.64 -29.43
CA HIS A 187 -5.41 6.64 -28.62
C HIS A 187 -5.24 5.30 -27.90
N LYS A 188 -4.07 4.67 -28.08
CA LYS A 188 -3.70 3.48 -27.30
C LYS A 188 -3.23 3.91 -25.91
N HIS A 189 -3.66 3.20 -24.88
CA HIS A 189 -3.27 3.49 -23.50
C HIS A 189 -3.34 2.25 -22.61
N ALA A 190 -2.56 2.26 -21.53
CA ALA A 190 -2.58 1.21 -20.51
C ALA A 190 -3.63 1.47 -19.41
N ARG A 191 -4.31 2.63 -19.41
CA ARG A 191 -5.37 3.00 -18.43
C ARG A 191 -6.69 2.31 -18.75
N THR A 192 -6.76 1.00 -18.55
CA THR A 192 -7.96 0.20 -18.82
C THR A 192 -8.57 -0.35 -17.52
N PRO A 193 -9.86 -0.73 -17.52
CA PRO A 193 -10.50 -1.37 -16.37
C PRO A 193 -9.79 -2.67 -15.92
N GLU A 194 -9.16 -3.40 -16.84
CA GLU A 194 -8.42 -4.64 -16.52
C GLU A 194 -7.11 -4.36 -15.76
N ASN A 195 -6.49 -3.21 -16.02
CA ASN A 195 -5.25 -2.78 -15.39
C ASN A 195 -5.51 -2.02 -14.07
N TYR A 196 -6.63 -1.32 -13.97
CA TYR A 196 -7.04 -0.52 -12.81
C TYR A 196 -8.46 -0.91 -12.36
N PRO A 197 -8.67 -2.12 -11.82
CA PRO A 197 -10.01 -2.67 -11.58
C PRO A 197 -10.79 -2.01 -10.43
N CYS A 198 -10.14 -1.16 -9.63
CA CYS A 198 -10.78 -0.43 -8.53
C CYS A 198 -10.76 1.10 -8.75
N LYS A 199 -10.66 1.53 -10.01
CA LYS A 199 -10.71 2.93 -10.41
C LYS A 199 -11.86 3.15 -11.39
#